data_AF-Q2H965-F1
#
_entry.id   AF-Q2H965-F1
#
_cell.length_a   1.000
_cell.length_b   1.000
_cell.length_c   1.000
_cell.angle_alpha   90.00
_cell.angle_beta   90.00
_cell.angle_gamma   90.00
#
_symmetry.space_group_name_H-M   'P 1'
#
loop_
_entity.id
_entity.type
_entity.pdbx_description
1 polymer ?
#
loop_
_entity_poly.entity_id
_entity_poly.type
_entity_poly.pdbx_seq_one_letter_code
_entity_poly.pdbx_strand_id
1 'polypeptide(L)'
;MSQRVQYHNSELASRPFYDEAPIVGPPDCSEAAFKQPLLRRCPFDLEAISWVSLLSGGLDGQFWDTKPPPKYMLYYAAEREAQNAALLEKMAAAASHDIDTLPIRVHARPAGFEDAIDNLLAFSAEGRQRRQVKDANGVKITSVPRMKKCFGWLKIDGEYLHNLPQRRLRPIPVRLPKYGDRCIVRGQQHFTIMYEYVPEGDNDTGQMQEVLDFLWRAGFEYTQTLQKEN
;
A
#
# COMPACT_ATOMS: atom_id res chain seq x y z
N MET A 1 23.71 -31.19 12.61
CA MET A 1 22.39 -30.97 13.22
C MET A 1 22.28 -29.49 13.56
N SER A 2 21.70 -28.69 12.66
CA SER A 2 21.49 -27.26 12.88
C SER A 2 19.98 -27.05 13.06
N GLN A 3 19.59 -26.53 14.21
CA GLN A 3 18.20 -26.28 14.58
C GLN A 3 17.61 -25.27 13.61
N ARG A 4 16.71 -25.72 12.72
CA ARG A 4 15.84 -24.84 11.94
C ARG A 4 14.95 -24.09 12.94
N VAL A 5 15.20 -22.79 13.10
CA VAL A 5 14.29 -21.91 13.84
C VAL A 5 13.01 -21.81 13.01
N GLN A 6 11.98 -22.54 13.45
CA GLN A 6 10.61 -22.35 12.97
C GLN A 6 10.10 -21.02 13.51
N TYR A 7 10.19 -19.96 12.72
CA TYR A 7 9.48 -18.72 13.05
C TYR A 7 7.99 -18.87 12.70
N HIS A 8 7.16 -18.58 13.70
CA HIS A 8 5.71 -18.63 13.60
C HIS A 8 5.17 -17.43 12.82
N ASN A 9 4.67 -17.67 11.59
CA ASN A 9 3.78 -16.77 10.82
C ASN A 9 2.46 -16.41 11.55
N SER A 10 2.35 -16.60 12.87
CA SER A 10 1.18 -16.22 13.69
C SER A 10 1.04 -14.72 13.86
N GLU A 11 2.15 -13.98 13.91
CA GLU A 11 2.15 -12.56 14.29
C GLU A 11 1.78 -11.61 13.15
N LEU A 12 1.90 -12.03 11.88
CA LEU A 12 1.56 -11.18 10.74
C LEU A 12 0.04 -11.10 10.53
N ALA A 13 -0.72 -12.15 10.86
CA ALA A 13 -2.17 -12.18 10.69
C ALA A 13 -2.96 -11.39 11.76
N SER A 14 -2.30 -10.84 12.80
CA SER A 14 -2.94 -10.10 13.89
C SER A 14 -2.58 -8.62 13.96
N ARG A 15 -1.64 -8.14 13.13
CA ARG A 15 -1.26 -6.73 13.15
C ARG A 15 -2.26 -5.91 12.35
N PRO A 16 -2.73 -4.76 12.88
CA PRO A 16 -3.53 -3.85 12.09
C PRO A 16 -2.68 -3.37 10.89
N PHE A 17 -3.33 -3.22 9.73
CA PHE A 17 -2.79 -2.60 8.52
C PHE A 17 -3.47 -1.27 8.19
N TYR A 18 -4.32 -0.81 9.11
CA TYR A 18 -5.15 0.39 8.97
C TYR A 18 -5.23 1.13 10.31
N ASP A 19 -5.52 2.42 10.21
CA ASP A 19 -5.69 3.37 11.31
C ASP A 19 -7.08 4.02 11.18
N GLU A 20 -7.81 4.10 12.30
CA GLU A 20 -9.14 4.70 12.40
C GLU A 20 -9.13 6.24 12.30
N ALA A 21 -7.96 6.85 12.52
CA ALA A 21 -7.77 8.27 12.32
C ALA A 21 -8.04 8.66 10.85
N PRO A 22 -8.72 9.79 10.59
CA PRO A 22 -8.96 10.24 9.22
C PRO A 22 -7.65 10.62 8.53
N ILE A 23 -7.58 10.44 7.20
CA ILE A 23 -6.44 10.80 6.35
C ILE A 23 -6.34 12.33 6.15
N VAL A 24 -6.21 13.07 7.24
CA VAL A 24 -6.16 14.53 7.28
C VAL A 24 -4.85 14.97 7.91
N GLY A 25 -4.20 15.97 7.31
CA GLY A 25 -2.89 16.46 7.76
C GLY A 25 -1.73 15.51 7.40
N PRO A 26 -0.50 15.87 7.81
CA PRO A 26 0.68 15.06 7.51
C PRO A 26 0.62 13.70 8.23
N PRO A 27 1.11 12.61 7.60
CA PRO A 27 1.26 11.32 8.26
C PRO A 27 2.45 11.31 9.22
N ASP A 28 2.47 10.34 10.15
CA ASP A 28 3.66 10.06 10.95
C ASP A 28 4.80 9.52 10.06
N CYS A 29 5.93 10.22 10.01
CA CYS A 29 7.14 9.86 9.29
C CYS A 29 8.22 9.23 10.19
N SER A 30 7.86 8.75 11.38
CA SER A 30 8.75 7.94 12.22
C SER A 30 9.12 6.63 11.53
N GLU A 31 10.31 6.11 11.82
CA GLU A 31 10.77 4.84 11.29
C GLU A 31 9.86 3.67 11.70
N ALA A 32 9.30 3.73 12.92
CA ALA A 32 8.31 2.76 13.38
C ALA A 32 7.09 2.73 12.45
N ALA A 33 6.62 3.90 12.00
CA ALA A 33 5.51 4.01 11.07
C ALA A 33 5.84 3.57 9.63
N PHE A 34 7.12 3.60 9.22
CA PHE A 34 7.57 2.99 7.97
C PHE A 34 7.67 1.45 8.07
N LYS A 35 8.05 0.92 9.23
CA LYS A 35 8.10 -0.54 9.50
C LYS A 35 6.71 -1.16 9.68
N GLN A 36 5.74 -0.37 10.14
CA GLN A 36 4.36 -0.79 10.28
C GLN A 36 3.43 0.28 9.68
N PRO A 37 3.35 0.35 8.34
CA PRO A 37 2.54 1.35 7.67
C PRO A 37 1.05 1.03 7.83
N LEU A 38 0.31 1.95 8.44
CA LEU A 38 -1.14 1.87 8.63
C LEU A 38 -1.81 2.90 7.72
N LEU A 39 -2.71 2.45 6.85
CA LEU A 39 -3.50 3.38 6.03
C LEU A 39 -4.55 4.06 6.89
N ARG A 40 -4.67 5.38 6.80
CA ARG A 40 -5.68 6.16 7.53
C ARG A 40 -7.06 6.08 6.89
N ARG A 41 -8.10 6.31 7.69
CA ARG A 41 -9.50 6.19 7.28
C ARG A 41 -9.88 7.29 6.29
N CYS A 42 -10.66 6.90 5.28
CA CYS A 42 -11.26 7.82 4.34
C CYS A 42 -12.26 8.74 5.04
N PRO A 43 -12.17 10.08 4.84
CA PRO A 43 -13.07 11.04 5.47
C PRO A 43 -14.39 11.17 4.72
N PHE A 44 -14.54 10.55 3.55
CA PHE A 44 -15.77 10.64 2.76
C PHE A 44 -16.89 9.85 3.42
N ASP A 45 -18.08 10.46 3.42
CA ASP A 45 -19.31 9.77 3.76
C ASP A 45 -19.74 8.89 2.59
N LEU A 46 -20.11 7.63 2.88
CA LEU A 46 -20.64 6.71 1.88
C LEU A 46 -21.92 7.23 1.23
N GLU A 47 -22.76 7.95 1.98
CA GLU A 47 -23.99 8.54 1.46
C GLU A 47 -23.74 9.64 0.43
N ALA A 48 -22.57 10.25 0.45
CA ALA A 48 -22.16 11.27 -0.51
C ALA A 48 -21.56 10.68 -1.81
N ILE A 49 -21.35 9.36 -1.89
CA ILE A 49 -20.70 8.72 -3.04
C ILE A 49 -21.70 8.39 -4.14
N SER A 50 -21.49 8.97 -5.32
CA SER A 50 -22.20 8.62 -6.55
C SER A 50 -21.45 7.52 -7.33
N TRP A 51 -22.12 6.40 -7.58
CA TRP A 51 -21.57 5.28 -8.33
C TRP A 51 -21.83 5.44 -9.83
N VAL A 52 -20.78 5.63 -10.62
CA VAL A 52 -20.89 5.96 -12.06
C VAL A 52 -20.67 4.75 -12.95
N SER A 53 -19.57 4.01 -12.72
CA SER A 53 -19.16 2.88 -13.54
C SER A 53 -18.33 1.88 -12.75
N LEU A 54 -18.47 0.59 -13.07
CA LEU A 54 -17.55 -0.45 -12.63
C LEU A 54 -16.40 -0.54 -13.64
N LEU A 55 -15.17 -0.25 -13.21
CA LEU A 55 -14.00 -0.20 -14.10
C LEU A 55 -13.43 -1.60 -14.40
N SER A 56 -13.31 -2.44 -13.37
CA SER A 56 -12.85 -3.83 -13.52
C SER A 56 -13.21 -4.67 -12.29
N GLY A 57 -13.00 -5.99 -12.38
CA GLY A 57 -13.24 -6.96 -11.31
C GLY A 57 -12.20 -8.07 -11.31
N GLY A 58 -10.93 -7.70 -11.50
CA GLY A 58 -9.81 -8.65 -11.53
C GLY A 58 -9.51 -9.28 -10.17
N LEU A 59 -8.67 -10.32 -10.16
CA LEU A 59 -8.32 -11.14 -8.99
C LEU A 59 -7.96 -10.29 -7.75
N ASP A 60 -7.09 -9.28 -7.96
CA ASP A 60 -6.56 -8.42 -6.89
C ASP A 60 -7.16 -7.00 -6.90
N GLY A 61 -8.03 -6.68 -7.86
CA GLY A 61 -8.70 -5.37 -7.98
C GLY A 61 -10.00 -5.25 -7.19
N GLN A 62 -10.57 -6.39 -6.78
CA GLN A 62 -11.71 -6.47 -5.86
C GLN A 62 -11.30 -7.26 -4.62
N PHE A 63 -11.47 -6.67 -3.44
CA PHE A 63 -11.16 -7.36 -2.17
C PHE A 63 -12.36 -8.18 -1.72
N TRP A 64 -12.36 -9.46 -2.07
CA TRP A 64 -13.41 -10.42 -1.71
C TRP A 64 -13.31 -10.88 -0.26
N ASP A 65 -12.08 -10.92 0.26
CA ASP A 65 -11.76 -11.52 1.54
C ASP A 65 -11.91 -10.47 2.65
N THR A 66 -12.78 -10.76 3.62
CA THR A 66 -13.04 -9.91 4.78
C THR A 66 -12.11 -10.20 5.95
N LYS A 67 -11.28 -11.24 5.82
CA LYS A 67 -10.33 -11.71 6.82
C LYS A 67 -9.04 -12.15 6.13
N PRO A 68 -7.88 -12.01 6.79
CA PRO A 68 -6.63 -12.58 6.29
C PRO A 68 -6.79 -14.07 5.98
N PRO A 69 -6.21 -14.56 4.88
CA PRO A 69 -6.29 -15.97 4.52
C PRO A 69 -5.52 -16.83 5.53
N PRO A 70 -5.82 -18.14 5.62
CA PRO A 70 -5.04 -19.07 6.44
C PRO A 70 -3.55 -19.03 6.08
N LYS A 71 -2.67 -19.30 7.06
CA LYS A 71 -1.20 -19.11 7.01
C LYS A 71 -0.44 -19.73 5.81
N TYR A 72 -1.08 -20.60 5.02
CA TYR A 72 -0.51 -21.31 3.88
C TYR A 72 -1.05 -20.84 2.53
N MET A 73 -1.96 -19.85 2.52
CA MET A 73 -2.45 -19.21 1.31
C MET A 73 -1.77 -17.85 1.10
N LEU A 74 -1.92 -17.37 -0.15
CA LEU A 74 -1.38 -16.11 -0.69
C LEU A 74 -1.54 -14.91 0.26
N TYR A 75 -0.77 -13.86 0.03
CA TYR A 75 -0.85 -12.58 0.76
C TYR A 75 -2.27 -12.01 0.83
N TYR A 76 -2.59 -11.22 1.86
CA TYR A 76 -3.87 -10.52 1.95
C TYR A 76 -3.85 -9.23 1.12
N ALA A 77 -4.60 -9.19 0.01
CA ALA A 77 -4.53 -8.10 -0.97
C ALA A 77 -4.89 -6.72 -0.37
N ALA A 78 -5.93 -6.64 0.45
CA ALA A 78 -6.34 -5.39 1.09
C ALA A 78 -5.26 -4.84 2.04
N GLU A 79 -4.59 -5.73 2.79
CA GLU A 79 -3.47 -5.35 3.65
C GLU A 79 -2.29 -4.82 2.82
N ARG A 80 -1.89 -5.54 1.76
CA ARG A 80 -0.75 -5.13 0.93
C ARG A 80 -1.01 -3.78 0.26
N GLU A 81 -2.19 -3.60 -0.33
CA GLU A 81 -2.56 -2.34 -0.99
C GLU A 81 -2.63 -1.19 0.03
N ALA A 82 -3.16 -1.43 1.23
CA ALA A 82 -3.21 -0.42 2.29
C ALA A 82 -1.79 -0.02 2.76
N GLN A 83 -0.92 -1.00 3.01
CA GLN A 83 0.48 -0.76 3.41
C GLN A 83 1.23 0.02 2.33
N ASN A 84 1.09 -0.36 1.06
CA ASN A 84 1.68 0.37 -0.06
C ASN A 84 1.17 1.81 -0.14
N ALA A 85 -0.14 2.02 -0.05
CA ALA A 85 -0.73 3.36 -0.08
C ALA A 85 -0.24 4.24 1.09
N ALA A 86 -0.14 3.67 2.29
CA ALA A 86 0.37 4.37 3.47
C ALA A 86 1.86 4.71 3.33
N LEU A 87 2.68 3.83 2.76
CA LEU A 87 4.10 4.12 2.47
C LEU A 87 4.25 5.26 1.48
N LEU A 88 3.49 5.24 0.37
CA LEU A 88 3.55 6.29 -0.63
C LEU A 88 3.12 7.65 -0.07
N GLU A 89 2.07 7.68 0.77
CA GLU A 89 1.67 8.89 1.49
C GLU A 89 2.79 9.43 2.38
N LYS A 90 3.43 8.56 3.17
CA LYS A 90 4.54 8.92 4.06
C LYS A 90 5.76 9.41 3.28
N MET A 91 6.10 8.78 2.16
CA MET A 91 7.21 9.20 1.30
C MET A 91 6.94 10.56 0.67
N ALA A 92 5.73 10.79 0.16
CA ALA A 92 5.33 12.09 -0.40
C ALA A 92 5.40 13.19 0.66
N ALA A 93 4.88 12.91 1.86
CA ALA A 93 4.99 13.82 2.99
C ALA A 93 6.46 14.11 3.33
N ALA A 94 7.28 13.08 3.54
CA ALA A 94 8.70 13.24 3.88
C ALA A 94 9.48 14.06 2.83
N ALA A 95 9.22 13.84 1.53
CA ALA A 95 9.86 14.60 0.46
C ALA A 95 9.39 16.06 0.38
N SER A 96 8.15 16.34 0.79
CA SER A 96 7.57 17.70 0.79
C SER A 96 7.96 18.56 2.00
N HIS A 97 8.44 17.95 3.09
CA HIS A 97 8.82 18.68 4.30
C HIS A 97 10.19 19.36 4.10
N ASP A 98 10.15 20.59 3.61
CA ASP A 98 11.32 21.47 3.37
C ASP A 98 12.03 21.92 4.67
N ILE A 99 11.51 21.53 5.84
CA ILE A 99 12.02 21.93 7.17
C ILE A 99 13.10 20.95 7.67
N ASP A 100 13.16 19.74 7.12
CA ASP A 100 14.15 18.76 7.54
C ASP A 100 15.51 19.08 6.90
N THR A 101 16.46 19.52 7.73
CA THR A 101 17.82 19.88 7.31
C THR A 101 18.62 18.72 6.72
N LEU A 102 18.11 17.48 6.85
CA LEU A 102 18.78 16.27 6.39
C LEU A 102 18.14 15.76 5.08
N PRO A 103 18.94 15.56 4.02
CA PRO A 103 18.41 15.08 2.74
C PRO A 103 17.96 13.61 2.84
N ILE A 104 16.88 13.26 2.11
CA ILE A 104 16.55 11.86 1.82
C ILE A 104 17.57 11.35 0.81
N ARG A 105 18.40 10.39 1.21
CA ARG A 105 19.44 9.81 0.37
C ARG A 105 19.24 8.31 0.28
N VAL A 106 19.18 7.80 -0.95
CA VAL A 106 18.91 6.39 -1.27
C VAL A 106 20.07 5.81 -2.09
N HIS A 107 20.33 4.51 -1.97
CA HIS A 107 21.20 3.74 -2.86
C HIS A 107 20.75 3.98 -4.31
N ALA A 108 21.70 4.37 -5.18
CA ALA A 108 21.39 4.63 -6.59
C ALA A 108 20.98 3.37 -7.34
N ARG A 109 21.50 2.23 -6.88
CA ARG A 109 21.28 0.90 -7.46
C ARG A 109 21.12 -0.12 -6.33
N PRO A 110 19.96 -0.19 -5.67
CA PRO A 110 19.73 -1.20 -4.65
C PRO A 110 19.89 -2.59 -5.28
N ALA A 111 20.75 -3.43 -4.70
CA ALA A 111 21.09 -4.76 -5.23
C ALA A 111 20.39 -5.90 -4.48
N GLY A 112 19.77 -5.61 -3.33
CA GLY A 112 19.15 -6.62 -2.49
C GLY A 112 18.20 -6.07 -1.44
N PHE A 113 17.72 -6.97 -0.58
CA PHE A 113 16.75 -6.66 0.47
C PHE A 113 17.24 -5.60 1.45
N GLU A 114 18.50 -5.70 1.91
CA GLU A 114 19.10 -4.73 2.84
C GLU A 114 19.12 -3.32 2.25
N ASP A 115 19.64 -3.15 1.03
CA ASP A 115 19.64 -1.85 0.33
C ASP A 115 18.23 -1.27 0.16
N ALA A 116 17.25 -2.13 -0.11
CA ALA A 116 15.86 -1.69 -0.28
C ALA A 116 15.21 -1.27 1.03
N ILE A 117 15.53 -1.94 2.14
CA ILE A 117 15.11 -1.53 3.48
C ILE A 117 15.79 -0.22 3.86
N ASP A 118 17.09 -0.07 3.64
CA ASP A 118 17.82 1.18 3.89
C ASP A 118 17.21 2.33 3.07
N ASN A 119 16.86 2.08 1.81
CA ASN A 119 16.17 3.05 0.95
C ASN A 119 14.78 3.43 1.46
N LEU A 120 13.97 2.44 1.86
CA LEU A 120 12.65 2.68 2.43
C LEU A 120 12.76 3.53 3.70
N LEU A 121 13.66 3.16 4.61
CA LEU A 121 13.83 3.82 5.91
C LEU A 121 14.53 5.18 5.78
N ALA A 122 15.21 5.48 4.67
CA ALA A 122 15.77 6.81 4.40
C ALA A 122 14.69 7.92 4.34
N PHE A 123 13.43 7.56 4.09
CA PHE A 123 12.29 8.49 4.16
C PHE A 123 11.79 8.77 5.59
N SER A 124 12.25 8.01 6.59
CA SER A 124 11.92 8.25 7.99
C SER A 124 12.81 9.31 8.64
N ALA A 125 12.30 9.98 9.69
CA ALA A 125 13.07 10.98 10.43
C ALA A 125 14.36 10.39 11.03
N GLU A 126 14.28 9.23 11.66
CA GLU A 126 15.39 8.53 12.29
C GLU A 126 16.36 7.96 11.25
N GLY A 127 15.85 7.45 10.13
CA GLY A 127 16.68 6.96 9.03
C GLY A 127 17.56 8.05 8.41
N ARG A 128 16.99 9.26 8.23
CA ARG A 128 17.76 10.44 7.82
C ARG A 128 18.88 10.78 8.80
N GLN A 129 18.61 10.75 10.11
CA GLN A 129 19.60 11.05 11.15
C GLN A 129 20.75 10.04 11.17
N ARG A 130 20.46 8.75 11.00
CA ARG A 130 21.48 7.69 11.01
C ARG A 130 22.37 7.70 9.76
N ARG A 131 21.99 8.43 8.71
CA ARG A 131 22.69 8.43 7.40
C ARG A 131 22.89 6.99 6.91
N GLN A 132 21.83 6.18 6.95
CA GLN A 132 21.87 4.73 6.66
C GLN A 132 22.57 4.46 5.32
N VAL A 133 22.26 5.27 4.31
CA VAL A 133 22.89 5.20 2.99
C VAL A 133 24.25 5.91 2.98
N LYS A 134 25.29 5.13 3.25
CA LYS A 134 26.71 5.55 3.13
C LYS A 134 27.26 5.46 1.71
N ASP A 135 26.49 4.93 0.76
CA ASP A 135 26.88 4.81 -0.65
C ASP A 135 27.42 6.15 -1.19
N ALA A 136 28.66 6.19 -1.68
CA ALA A 136 29.24 7.41 -2.26
C ALA A 136 28.43 7.92 -3.47
N ASN A 137 27.78 7.01 -4.21
CA ASN A 137 26.94 7.31 -5.36
C ASN A 137 25.46 7.50 -5.00
N GLY A 138 25.11 7.50 -3.71
CA GLY A 138 23.73 7.62 -3.26
C GLY A 138 23.04 8.88 -3.79
N VAL A 139 21.80 8.72 -4.25
CA VAL A 139 21.03 9.79 -4.90
C VAL A 139 20.14 10.49 -3.88
N LYS A 140 20.03 11.82 -4.02
CA LYS A 140 19.10 12.62 -3.23
C LYS A 140 17.70 12.56 -3.86
N ILE A 141 16.70 12.22 -3.06
CA ILE A 141 15.29 12.35 -3.42
C ILE A 141 14.82 13.73 -2.95
N THR A 142 14.25 14.52 -3.86
CA THR A 142 13.74 15.88 -3.58
C THR A 142 12.25 16.02 -3.83
N SER A 143 11.67 15.08 -4.57
CA SER A 143 10.24 15.02 -4.87
C SER A 143 9.82 13.57 -5.08
N VAL A 144 8.54 13.31 -4.88
CA VAL A 144 7.88 12.06 -5.31
C VAL A 144 7.14 12.37 -6.62
N PRO A 145 7.25 11.54 -7.66
CA PRO A 145 6.53 11.75 -8.91
C PRO A 145 5.01 11.74 -8.67
N ARG A 146 4.23 12.31 -9.60
CA ARG A 146 2.76 12.32 -9.49
C ARG A 146 2.26 10.88 -9.49
N MET A 147 1.69 10.46 -8.36
CA MET A 147 0.97 9.20 -8.22
C MET A 147 -0.52 9.46 -8.03
N LYS A 148 -1.37 8.46 -8.30
CA LYS A 148 -2.80 8.54 -7.98
C LYS A 148 -2.97 8.85 -6.49
N LYS A 149 -3.77 9.87 -6.15
CA LYS A 149 -4.01 10.19 -4.74
C LYS A 149 -4.82 9.07 -4.07
N CYS A 150 -4.36 8.59 -2.91
CA CYS A 150 -5.16 7.74 -2.04
C CYS A 150 -5.96 8.62 -1.07
N PHE A 151 -7.24 8.34 -0.92
CA PHE A 151 -8.13 9.00 0.03
C PHE A 151 -8.38 8.14 1.28
N GLY A 152 -7.62 7.06 1.48
CA GLY A 152 -7.73 6.20 2.65
C GLY A 152 -8.67 5.00 2.47
N TRP A 153 -8.88 4.28 3.56
CA TRP A 153 -9.74 3.08 3.57
C TRP A 153 -11.12 3.36 4.16
N LEU A 154 -12.11 2.57 3.78
CA LEU A 154 -13.43 2.54 4.41
C LEU A 154 -14.01 1.12 4.38
N LYS A 155 -15.05 0.87 5.16
CA LYS A 155 -15.79 -0.39 5.15
C LYS A 155 -17.14 -0.19 4.46
N ILE A 156 -17.49 -1.08 3.55
CA ILE A 156 -18.80 -1.09 2.88
C ILE A 156 -19.50 -2.41 3.19
N ASP A 157 -20.79 -2.34 3.52
CA ASP A 157 -21.61 -3.53 3.63
C ASP A 157 -21.80 -4.19 2.26
N GLY A 158 -21.59 -5.51 2.18
CA GLY A 158 -21.86 -6.25 0.96
C GLY A 158 -23.32 -6.12 0.51
N GLU A 159 -24.27 -6.01 1.43
CA GLU A 159 -25.69 -5.77 1.14
C GLU A 159 -25.90 -4.43 0.42
N TYR A 160 -25.17 -3.38 0.84
CA TYR A 160 -25.19 -2.09 0.16
C TYR A 160 -24.72 -2.22 -1.30
N LEU A 161 -23.59 -2.90 -1.53
CA LEU A 161 -23.03 -3.09 -2.88
C LEU A 161 -23.95 -3.93 -3.79
N HIS A 162 -24.60 -4.94 -3.23
CA HIS A 162 -25.55 -5.79 -3.95
C HIS A 162 -26.85 -5.07 -4.30
N ASN A 163 -27.21 -4.04 -3.55
CA ASN A 163 -28.43 -3.25 -3.74
C ASN A 163 -28.19 -1.95 -4.52
N LEU A 164 -27.00 -1.75 -5.11
CA LEU A 164 -26.74 -0.63 -6.01
C LEU A 164 -27.82 -0.56 -7.12
N PRO A 165 -28.37 0.63 -7.41
CA PRO A 165 -29.55 0.76 -8.29
C PRO A 165 -29.33 0.18 -9.68
N GLN A 166 -28.15 0.41 -10.27
CA GLN A 166 -27.81 -0.12 -11.58
C GLN A 166 -27.10 -1.47 -11.44
N ARG A 167 -27.68 -2.52 -12.04
CA ARG A 167 -27.11 -3.89 -12.00
C ARG A 167 -25.66 -3.96 -12.46
N ARG A 168 -25.27 -3.13 -13.44
CA ARG A 168 -23.89 -3.06 -13.99
C ARG A 168 -22.85 -2.54 -12.99
N LEU A 169 -23.27 -1.93 -11.88
CA LEU A 169 -22.39 -1.41 -10.83
C LEU A 169 -22.20 -2.41 -9.69
N ARG A 170 -22.99 -3.49 -9.67
CA ARG A 170 -22.96 -4.49 -8.60
C ARG A 170 -21.70 -5.36 -8.70
N PRO A 171 -21.23 -5.93 -7.58
CA PRO A 171 -20.09 -6.84 -7.59
C PRO A 171 -20.28 -8.00 -8.59
N ILE A 172 -19.23 -8.30 -9.35
CA ILE A 172 -19.21 -9.42 -10.30
C ILE A 172 -18.58 -10.60 -9.56
N PRO A 173 -19.23 -11.78 -9.46
CA PRO A 173 -18.56 -12.97 -8.94
C PRO A 173 -17.51 -13.48 -9.95
N VAL A 174 -16.33 -13.87 -9.46
CA VAL A 174 -15.28 -14.45 -10.30
C VAL A 174 -15.07 -15.91 -9.94
N ARG A 175 -15.13 -16.77 -10.94
CA ARG A 175 -14.81 -18.19 -10.81
C ARG A 175 -13.34 -18.42 -11.08
N LEU A 176 -12.61 -18.88 -10.07
CA LEU A 176 -11.20 -19.23 -10.20
C LEU A 176 -11.06 -20.75 -10.15
N PRO A 177 -10.65 -21.41 -11.25
CA PRO A 177 -10.61 -22.87 -11.33
C PRO A 177 -9.85 -23.57 -10.19
N LYS A 178 -8.84 -22.90 -9.60
CA LYS A 178 -8.01 -23.44 -8.51
C LYS A 178 -8.38 -22.92 -7.11
N TYR A 179 -9.11 -21.81 -7.03
CA TYR A 179 -9.30 -21.07 -5.77
C TYR A 179 -10.77 -20.92 -5.37
N GLY A 180 -11.69 -21.50 -6.15
CA GLY A 180 -13.13 -21.43 -5.92
C GLY A 180 -13.77 -20.15 -6.46
N ASP A 181 -15.07 -20.04 -6.24
CA ASP A 181 -15.84 -18.85 -6.57
C ASP A 181 -15.54 -17.75 -5.53
N ARG A 182 -15.14 -16.58 -6.00
CA ARG A 182 -14.92 -15.38 -5.19
C ARG A 182 -16.09 -14.42 -5.40
N CYS A 183 -16.67 -13.92 -4.31
CA CYS A 183 -17.79 -12.97 -4.36
C CYS A 183 -17.78 -12.02 -3.15
N ILE A 184 -18.29 -10.81 -3.35
CA ILE A 184 -18.65 -9.92 -2.24
C ILE A 184 -19.86 -10.54 -1.54
N VAL A 185 -19.67 -10.94 -0.29
CA VAL A 185 -20.70 -11.61 0.51
C VAL A 185 -21.63 -10.58 1.14
N ARG A 186 -22.95 -10.78 0.99
CA ARG A 186 -23.99 -9.98 1.64
C ARG A 186 -23.90 -10.06 3.16
N GLY A 187 -24.20 -8.96 3.86
CA GLY A 187 -24.17 -8.88 5.32
C GLY A 187 -22.76 -8.96 5.93
N GLN A 188 -21.70 -8.89 5.12
CA GLN A 188 -20.33 -8.74 5.59
C GLN A 188 -19.79 -7.35 5.25
N GLN A 189 -18.93 -6.84 6.11
CA GLN A 189 -18.22 -5.59 5.88
C GLN A 189 -16.93 -5.86 5.09
N HIS A 190 -16.79 -5.21 3.94
CA HIS A 190 -15.64 -5.35 3.05
C HIS A 190 -14.78 -4.09 3.10
N PHE A 191 -13.46 -4.26 3.16
CA PHE A 191 -12.54 -3.15 3.03
C PHE A 191 -12.56 -2.61 1.59
N THR A 192 -12.55 -1.29 1.48
CA THR A 192 -12.42 -0.57 0.22
C THR A 192 -11.35 0.50 0.40
N ILE A 193 -10.49 0.68 -0.61
CA ILE A 193 -9.50 1.74 -0.64
C ILE A 193 -9.92 2.73 -1.73
N MET A 194 -10.02 4.00 -1.36
CA MET A 194 -10.50 5.06 -2.24
C MET A 194 -9.32 5.74 -2.92
N TYR A 195 -9.36 5.84 -4.25
CA TYR A 195 -8.34 6.50 -5.04
C TYR A 195 -8.93 7.62 -5.91
N GLU A 196 -8.07 8.56 -6.30
CA GLU A 196 -8.31 9.48 -7.41
C GLU A 196 -8.64 8.68 -8.69
N TYR A 197 -9.73 9.07 -9.34
CA TYR A 197 -10.05 8.56 -10.66
C TYR A 197 -9.14 9.22 -11.70
N VAL A 198 -8.40 8.41 -12.43
CA VAL A 198 -7.59 8.84 -13.58
C VAL A 198 -8.37 8.47 -14.85
N PRO A 199 -8.80 9.46 -15.66
CA PRO A 199 -9.49 9.20 -16.92
C PRO A 199 -8.65 8.34 -17.86
N GLU A 200 -9.33 7.59 -18.72
CA GLU A 200 -8.67 6.87 -19.80
C GLU A 200 -8.01 7.86 -20.77
N GLY A 201 -6.78 7.54 -21.16
CA GLY A 201 -5.96 8.36 -22.03
C GLY A 201 -4.62 7.69 -22.29
N ASP A 202 -3.84 8.29 -23.20
CA ASP A 202 -2.50 7.80 -23.50
C ASP A 202 -1.58 7.95 -22.30
N ASN A 203 -0.78 6.92 -22.05
CA ASN A 203 0.24 6.99 -21.02
C ASN A 203 1.45 7.78 -21.53
N ASP A 204 1.91 8.74 -20.73
CA ASP A 204 3.20 9.38 -20.93
C ASP A 204 4.30 8.43 -20.45
N THR A 205 5.06 7.86 -21.39
CA THR A 205 6.12 6.89 -21.09
C THR A 205 7.25 7.47 -20.25
N GLY A 206 7.50 8.78 -20.33
CA GLY A 206 8.48 9.48 -19.50
C GLY A 206 8.03 9.56 -18.05
N GLN A 207 6.78 9.95 -17.82
CA GLN A 207 6.19 9.97 -16.47
C GLN A 207 6.10 8.55 -15.88
N MET A 208 5.76 7.56 -16.69
CA MET A 208 5.75 6.15 -16.26
C MET A 208 7.14 5.72 -15.78
N GLN A 209 8.19 6.03 -16.56
CA GLN A 209 9.55 5.66 -16.18
C GLN A 209 9.98 6.36 -14.89
N GLU A 210 9.62 7.63 -14.70
CA GLU A 210 9.90 8.36 -13.46
C GLU A 210 9.27 7.68 -12.23
N VAL A 211 8.01 7.23 -12.36
CA VAL A 211 7.32 6.48 -11.30
C VAL A 211 8.00 5.13 -11.04
N LEU A 212 8.37 4.39 -12.08
CA LEU A 212 9.06 3.10 -11.95
C LEU A 212 10.42 3.26 -11.28
N ASP A 213 11.22 4.24 -11.72
CA ASP A 213 12.54 4.54 -11.15
C ASP A 213 12.42 4.94 -9.68
N PHE A 214 11.40 5.75 -9.34
CA PHE A 214 11.13 6.11 -7.95
C PHE A 214 10.78 4.88 -7.11
N LEU A 215 9.81 4.06 -7.53
CA LEU A 215 9.37 2.88 -6.79
C LEU A 215 10.50 1.87 -6.59
N TRP A 216 11.30 1.65 -7.63
CA TRP A 216 12.48 0.81 -7.58
C TRP A 216 13.48 1.30 -6.54
N ARG A 217 13.84 2.59 -6.60
CA ARG A 217 14.76 3.20 -5.63
C ARG A 217 14.18 3.24 -4.23
N ALA A 218 12.87 3.44 -4.07
CA ALA A 218 12.22 3.49 -2.77
C ALA A 218 12.10 2.11 -2.09
N GLY A 219 12.49 1.03 -2.77
CA GLY A 219 12.55 -0.31 -2.20
C GLY A 219 11.30 -1.18 -2.40
N PHE A 220 10.36 -0.78 -3.26
CA PHE A 220 9.11 -1.54 -3.49
C PHE A 220 9.32 -2.91 -4.16
N GLU A 221 10.43 -3.11 -4.89
CA GLU A 221 10.73 -4.40 -5.54
C GLU A 221 11.13 -5.50 -4.54
N TYR A 222 11.70 -5.12 -3.38
CA TYR A 222 12.26 -6.06 -2.40
C TYR A 222 11.48 -6.13 -1.09
N THR A 223 10.50 -5.26 -0.88
CA THR A 223 9.61 -5.26 0.29
C THR A 223 8.47 -6.28 0.11
N GLN A 224 8.84 -7.53 -0.18
CA GLN A 224 7.97 -8.65 0.18
C GLN A 224 7.97 -8.76 1.70
N THR A 225 7.04 -8.04 2.35
CA THR A 225 6.61 -8.22 3.76
C THR A 225 7.74 -8.68 4.69
N LEU A 226 8.57 -7.75 5.20
CA LEU A 226 9.49 -7.97 6.33
C LEU A 226 9.84 -9.46 6.57
N GLN A 227 10.45 -10.11 5.58
CA GLN A 227 11.00 -11.44 5.79
C GLN A 227 12.23 -11.21 6.65
N LYS A 228 12.13 -11.59 7.92
CA LYS A 228 13.17 -11.35 8.91
C LYS A 228 14.53 -11.79 8.39
N GLU A 229 15.48 -10.86 8.53
CA GLU A 229 16.92 -11.09 8.59
C GLU A 229 17.25 -12.24 9.57
N ASN A 230 18.31 -12.98 9.22
CA ASN A 230 18.82 -14.16 9.93
C ASN A 230 19.26 -13.87 11.37
#